data_AF-A0A154UZR1-F1
#
_entry.id   AF-A0A154UZR1-F1
#
_cell.length_a   1.000
_cell.length_b   1.000
_cell.length_c   1.000
_cell.angle_alpha   90.00
_cell.angle_beta   90.00
_cell.angle_gamma   90.00
#
_symmetry.space_group_name_H-M   'P 1'
#
loop_
_entity.id
_entity.type
_entity.pdbx_description
1 polymer ?
#
loop_
_entity_poly.entity_id
_entity_poly.type
_entity_poly.pdbx_seq_one_letter_code
_entity_poly.pdbx_strand_id
1 'polypeptide(L)' 'MSDALIAGLVVVPLALAYVALIVTALVQVVRDRTLAGLSRDLWIAALVLVPIVGAIAWYGIGHRTVDAQRAVQRLRLGL' A
#
# COMPACT_ATOMS: atom_id res chain seq x y z
N MET A 1 -20.50 -15.55 -12.39
CA MET A 1 -19.83 -14.22 -12.44
C MET A 1 -18.37 -14.47 -12.71
N SER A 2 -17.71 -13.65 -13.54
CA SER A 2 -16.28 -13.79 -13.80
C SER A 2 -15.47 -13.32 -12.59
N ASP A 3 -14.32 -13.95 -12.35
CA ASP A 3 -13.41 -13.62 -11.23
C ASP A 3 -13.01 -12.14 -11.22
N ALA A 4 -12.83 -11.55 -12.40
CA ALA A 4 -12.54 -10.13 -12.56
C ALA A 4 -13.66 -9.22 -12.03
N LEU A 5 -14.92 -9.65 -12.15
CA LEU A 5 -16.08 -8.89 -11.70
C LEU A 5 -16.21 -8.93 -10.17
N ILE A 6 -15.91 -10.08 -9.56
CA ILE A 6 -15.84 -10.26 -8.10
C ILE A 6 -14.66 -9.45 -7.53
N ALA A 7 -13.50 -9.53 -8.16
CA ALA A 7 -12.32 -8.75 -7.79
C ALA A 7 -12.62 -7.25 -7.88
N GLY A 8 -13.24 -6.79 -8.97
CA GLY A 8 -13.64 -5.40 -9.13
C GLY A 8 -14.59 -4.92 -8.03
N LEU A 9 -15.60 -5.73 -7.68
CA LEU A 9 -16.57 -5.43 -6.63
C LEU A 9 -15.95 -5.22 -5.25
N VAL A 10 -14.82 -5.85 -4.97
CA VAL A 10 -14.12 -5.74 -3.69
C VAL A 10 -13.02 -4.67 -3.74
N VAL A 11 -12.19 -4.70 -4.79
CA VAL A 11 -11.01 -3.84 -4.90
C VAL A 11 -11.40 -2.38 -5.13
N VAL A 12 -12.41 -2.11 -5.95
CA VAL A 12 -12.78 -0.72 -6.28
C VAL A 12 -13.28 0.05 -5.05
N PRO A 13 -14.24 -0.47 -4.24
CA PRO A 13 -14.65 0.22 -3.02
C PRO A 13 -13.50 0.42 -2.02
N LEU A 14 -12.62 -0.56 -1.88
CA LEU A 14 -11.45 -0.45 -1.01
C LEU A 14 -10.48 0.63 -1.48
N ALA A 15 -10.21 0.70 -2.79
CA ALA A 15 -9.36 1.74 -3.37
C ALA A 15 -9.97 3.13 -3.15
N LEU A 16 -11.27 3.29 -3.37
CA LEU A 16 -11.98 4.55 -3.13
C LEU A 16 -11.95 4.95 -1.64
N ALA A 17 -12.22 4.00 -0.74
CA ALA A 17 -12.15 4.24 0.70
C ALA A 17 -10.74 4.63 1.14
N TYR A 18 -9.71 3.99 0.58
CA TYR A 18 -8.32 4.32 0.84
C TYR A 18 -7.96 5.73 0.37
N VAL A 19 -8.36 6.11 -0.85
CA VAL A 19 -8.16 7.47 -1.36
C VAL A 19 -8.88 8.49 -0.49
N ALA A 20 -10.14 8.24 -0.13
CA ALA A 20 -10.90 9.10 0.76
C ALA A 20 -10.19 9.29 2.10
N LEU A 21 -9.68 8.21 2.70
CA LEU A 21 -8.93 8.24 3.96
C LEU A 21 -7.70 9.15 3.86
N ILE A 22 -6.88 8.99 2.82
CA ILE A 22 -5.67 9.81 2.61
C ILE A 22 -6.04 11.28 2.42
N VAL A 23 -7.05 11.57 1.60
CA VAL A 23 -7.52 12.95 1.38
C VAL A 23 -8.03 13.56 2.69
N THR A 24 -8.85 12.83 3.46
CA THR A 24 -9.33 13.27 4.76
C THR A 24 -8.18 13.53 5.72
N ALA A 25 -7.18 12.65 5.79
CA ALA A 25 -6.00 12.84 6.65
C ALA A 25 -5.20 14.09 6.24
N LEU A 26 -4.98 14.30 4.95
CA LEU A 26 -4.30 15.51 4.45
C LEU A 26 -5.08 16.78 4.81
N VAL A 27 -6.40 16.76 4.63
CA VAL A 27 -7.28 17.89 5.00
C VAL A 27 -7.21 18.16 6.51
N GLN A 28 -7.19 17.13 7.35
CA GLN A 28 -7.03 17.27 8.80
C GLN A 28 -5.70 17.92 9.15
N VAL A 29 -4.59 17.43 8.61
CA VAL A 29 -3.23 17.97 8.85
C VAL A 29 -3.12 19.43 8.38
N VAL A 30 -3.67 19.76 7.21
CA VAL A 30 -3.62 21.13 6.67
C VAL A 30 -4.48 22.09 7.49
N ARG A 31 -5.61 21.63 8.02
CA ARG A 31 -6.54 22.45 8.82
C ARG A 31 -6.18 22.55 10.29
N ASP A 32 -5.32 21.67 10.78
CA ASP A 32 -4.85 21.70 12.16
C ASP A 32 -3.94 22.90 12.39
N ARG A 33 -4.40 23.84 13.23
CA ARG A 33 -3.65 25.06 13.57
C ARG A 33 -2.55 24.82 14.60
N THR A 34 -2.53 23.67 15.25
CA THR A 34 -1.49 23.28 16.22
C THR A 34 -0.26 22.69 15.54
N LEU A 35 -0.42 22.17 14.32
CA LEU A 35 0.65 21.67 13.47
C LEU A 35 1.15 22.80 12.54
N ALA A 36 2.32 23.36 12.86
CA ALA A 36 2.93 24.44 12.08
C ALA A 36 4.34 24.08 11.58
N GLY A 37 4.74 24.74 10.48
CA GLY A 37 6.07 24.61 9.89
C GLY A 37 6.44 23.17 9.55
N LEU A 38 7.66 22.78 9.93
CA LEU A 38 8.26 21.51 9.58
C LEU A 38 7.43 20.28 10.00
N SER A 39 6.74 20.35 11.14
CA SER A 39 5.91 19.23 11.61
C SER A 39 4.78 18.91 10.62
N ARG A 40 4.11 19.95 10.10
CA ARG A 40 3.04 19.79 9.11
C ARG A 40 3.58 19.19 7.81
N ASP A 41 4.73 19.67 7.36
CA ASP A 41 5.35 19.22 6.11
C ASP A 41 5.77 17.75 6.20
N LEU A 42 6.31 17.32 7.35
CA LEU A 42 6.65 15.92 7.59
C LEU A 42 5.41 15.02 7.59
N TRP A 43 4.29 15.46 8.17
CA TRP A 43 3.04 14.71 8.13
C TRP A 43 2.49 14.56 6.72
N ILE A 44 2.50 15.63 5.94
CA ILE A 44 2.09 15.60 4.53
C ILE A 44 3.01 14.64 3.75
N ALA A 45 4.32 14.78 3.91
CA ALA A 45 5.29 13.91 3.26
C ALA A 45 5.09 12.44 3.66
N ALA A 46 4.88 12.15 4.95
CA ALA A 46 4.65 10.80 5.43
C ALA A 46 3.37 10.19 4.82
N LEU A 47 2.26 10.93 4.81
CA LEU A 47 0.98 10.47 4.23
C LEU A 47 1.08 10.11 2.75
N VAL A 48 2.03 10.71 2.01
CA VAL A 48 2.25 10.42 0.58
C VAL A 48 3.31 9.34 0.38
N LEU A 49 4.45 9.47 1.05
CA LEU A 49 5.63 8.62 0.82
C LEU A 49 5.49 7.24 1.45
N VAL A 50 4.92 7.13 2.65
CA VAL A 50 4.79 5.84 3.35
C VAL A 50 3.98 4.83 2.54
N PRO A 51 2.82 5.18 1.94
CA PRO A 51 2.11 4.28 1.03
C PRO A 51 2.96 3.78 -0.14
N ILE A 52 3.72 4.67 -0.77
CA ILE A 52 4.53 4.37 -1.95
C ILE A 52 5.67 3.43 -1.55
N VAL A 53 6.40 3.78 -0.50
CA VAL A 53 7.50 2.95 0.02
C VAL A 53 6.96 1.60 0.51
N GLY A 54 5.81 1.58 1.18
CA GLY A 54 5.13 0.35 1.61
C GLY A 54 4.78 -0.56 0.44
N ALA A 55 4.21 0.00 -0.63
CA ALA A 55 3.94 -0.74 -1.85
C ALA A 55 5.23 -1.27 -2.50
N ILE A 56 6.26 -0.43 -2.64
CA ILE A 56 7.55 -0.84 -3.20
C ILE A 56 8.19 -1.94 -2.35
N ALA A 57 8.17 -1.82 -1.03
CA ALA A 57 8.70 -2.84 -0.12
C ALA A 57 7.91 -4.14 -0.24
N TRP A 58 6.59 -4.06 -0.29
CA TRP A 58 5.73 -5.23 -0.42
C TRP A 58 5.95 -5.97 -1.75
N TYR A 59 5.93 -5.24 -2.88
CA TYR A 59 6.07 -5.85 -4.19
C TYR A 59 7.53 -6.17 -4.56
N GLY A 60 8.48 -5.34 -4.13
CA GLY A 60 9.90 -5.52 -4.42
C GLY A 60 10.61 -6.54 -3.54
N ILE A 61 10.16 -6.71 -2.28
CA ILE A 61 10.78 -7.63 -1.31
C ILE A 61 9.85 -8.81 -1.00
N GLY A 62 8.58 -8.53 -0.64
CA GLY A 62 7.62 -9.54 -0.17
C GLY A 62 7.05 -10.47 -1.26
N HIS A 63 6.93 -10.00 -2.51
CA HIS A 63 6.37 -10.77 -3.63
C HIS A 63 7.35 -11.78 -4.28
N ARG A 64 8.60 -11.87 -3.80
CA ARG A 64 9.56 -12.88 -4.28
C ARG A 64 9.22 -14.32 -3.86
N THR A 65 8.13 -14.52 -3.11
CA THR A 65 7.71 -15.83 -2.62
C THR A 65 7.47 -16.85 -3.72
N VAL A 66 6.97 -16.47 -4.90
CA VAL A 66 6.74 -17.44 -5.99
C VAL A 66 8.06 -18.03 -6.52
N ASP A 67 9.06 -17.18 -6.75
CA ASP A 67 10.37 -17.65 -7.22
C ASP A 67 11.17 -18.35 -6.11
N ALA A 68 11.03 -17.88 -4.86
CA ALA A 68 11.57 -18.57 -3.69
C ALA A 68 10.92 -19.95 -3.47
N GLN A 69 9.59 -20.07 -3.64
CA GLN A 69 8.84 -21.32 -3.56
C GLN A 69 9.24 -22.28 -4.69
N ARG A 70 9.41 -21.77 -5.91
CA ARG A 70 9.92 -22.56 -7.04
C ARG A 70 11.34 -23.08 -6.76
N ALA A 71 12.21 -22.27 -6.16
CA ALA A 71 13.56 -22.69 -5.80
C ALA A 71 13.55 -23.80 -4.74
N VAL A 72 12.74 -23.67 -3.69
CA VAL A 72 12.55 -24.70 -2.65
C VAL A 72 11.95 -25.99 -3.24
N GLN A 73 10.97 -25.86 -4.14
CA GLN A 73 10.33 -27.02 -4.77
C GLN A 73 11.30 -27.79 -5.68
N ARG A 74 12.20 -27.11 -6.40
CA ARG A 74 13.28 -27.76 -7.17
C ARG A 74 14.24 -28.53 -6.25
N LEU A 75 14.63 -27.96 -5.12
CA LEU A 75 15.48 -28.63 -4.14
C LEU A 75 14.81 -29.88 -3.55
N ARG A 76 13.50 -29.81 -3.27
CA ARG A 76 12.72 -30.93 -2.74
C ARG A 76 12.53 -32.08 -3.74
N LEU A 77 12.47 -31.79 -5.04
CA LEU A 77 12.31 -32.80 -6.10
C LEU A 77 13.65 -33.42 -6.54
N GLY A 78 14.79 -32.85 -6.11
CA GLY A 78 16.12 -33.35 -6.40
C GLY A 78 16.72 -34.24 -5.29
N LEU A 79 15.98 -34.46 -4.19
CA LEU A 79 16.29 -35.40 -3.09
C LEU A 79 15.30 -36.57 -3.14
#